data_AF-A0A395W1G6-F1
#
_entry.id   AF-A0A395W1G6-F1
#
_cell.length_a   1.000
_cell.length_b   1.000
_cell.length_c   1.000
_cell.angle_alpha   90.00
_cell.angle_beta   90.00
_cell.angle_gamma   90.00
#
_symmetry.space_group_name_H-M   'P 1'
#
loop_
_entity.id
_entity.type
_entity.pdbx_description
1 polymer ?
#
loop_
_entity_poly.entity_id
_entity_poly.type
_entity_poly.pdbx_seq_one_letter_code
_entity_poly.pdbx_strand_id
1 'polypeptide(L)'
;MKKISLIISLIFTSVTGILTSCSEDYPGPDPVDVTANYSNKFSNPNPTLTLVYNGENMTGKSVDFSTVKGETANLTFYDILPGEKALKLTHIPLTGDAEGYSFQGKGIGTTTQSTFNYEGRVVKGRLILNLADVTMANANLWAKNYRFADVEHETGKVIADEGNGYQWEEKDDKMTSCAIYFRFPETEEATETSYNGQNMGSVLQGLLGYLLPCILKDITLEPDGNIIANYSGDAFNEENKDLFIGNVLTAFLNMDIEDQDMITDAIKDYQYTTSPKGLAYWFQRDGKIVIKLDLPAIISQVASGSGKVIDKNIISSISDAIFSMDALKLKSLLKTVNGQLQNEILGFIVSMNDQSFATFFDWLSNGIPMHIKIQNGHSYIYLDKEGIAPILKLLGDFHPIVLKMLPSLLPPEMAGLAGFLEPLIDMLFITWPECALLVQSFDLGLDLVPQN
;
A
#
# COMPACT_ATOMS: atom_id res chain seq x y z
N MET A 1 -75.93 -38.44 -0.79
CA MET A 1 -74.45 -38.38 -0.73
C MET A 1 -73.75 -38.43 -2.10
N LYS A 2 -74.21 -39.19 -3.11
CA LYS A 2 -73.53 -39.25 -4.44
C LYS A 2 -73.65 -38.02 -5.35
N LYS A 3 -74.66 -37.15 -5.18
CA LYS A 3 -74.84 -35.94 -6.03
C LYS A 3 -74.06 -34.70 -5.55
N ILE A 4 -73.67 -34.63 -4.27
CA ILE A 4 -72.90 -33.51 -3.71
C ILE A 4 -71.40 -33.67 -4.02
N SER A 5 -70.89 -34.91 -4.07
CA SER A 5 -69.50 -35.23 -4.41
C SER A 5 -69.12 -34.87 -5.86
N LEU A 6 -70.09 -34.92 -6.79
CA LEU A 6 -69.87 -34.57 -8.20
C LEU A 6 -69.78 -33.05 -8.41
N ILE A 7 -70.58 -32.28 -7.67
CA ILE A 7 -70.57 -30.80 -7.75
C ILE A 7 -69.29 -30.24 -7.12
N ILE A 8 -68.80 -30.83 -6.02
CA ILE A 8 -67.54 -30.40 -5.38
C ILE A 8 -66.32 -30.76 -6.26
N SER A 9 -66.34 -31.88 -6.99
CA SER A 9 -65.27 -32.21 -7.96
C SER A 9 -65.27 -31.32 -9.22
N LEU A 10 -66.44 -30.84 -9.67
CA LEU A 10 -66.56 -29.90 -10.79
C LEU A 10 -66.14 -28.46 -10.43
N ILE A 11 -66.33 -28.06 -9.16
CA ILE A 11 -65.86 -26.76 -8.66
C ILE A 11 -64.33 -26.78 -8.48
N PHE A 12 -63.73 -27.91 -8.08
CA PHE A 12 -62.27 -28.02 -7.96
C PHE A 12 -61.52 -28.14 -9.29
N THR A 13 -62.18 -28.60 -10.36
CA THR A 13 -61.57 -28.68 -11.71
C THR A 13 -61.73 -27.40 -12.53
N SER A 14 -62.56 -26.45 -12.09
CA SER A 14 -62.73 -25.13 -12.71
C SER A 14 -61.91 -24.02 -12.04
N VAL A 15 -61.32 -24.26 -10.87
CA VAL A 15 -60.45 -23.31 -10.15
C VAL A 15 -58.96 -23.57 -10.38
N THR A 16 -58.57 -24.75 -10.88
CA THR A 16 -57.17 -25.04 -11.28
C THR A 16 -56.75 -24.39 -12.59
N GLY A 17 -57.69 -23.78 -13.34
CA GLY A 17 -57.41 -23.10 -14.61
C GLY A 17 -57.09 -21.61 -14.53
N ILE A 18 -57.05 -20.99 -13.34
CA ILE A 18 -56.79 -19.53 -13.18
C ILE A 18 -55.60 -19.26 -12.23
N LEU A 19 -54.70 -20.23 -12.08
CA LEU A 19 -53.33 -19.95 -11.63
C LEU A 19 -52.39 -20.12 -12.82
N THR A 20 -52.66 -19.41 -13.92
CA THR A 20 -51.56 -18.98 -14.77
C THR A 20 -50.74 -18.03 -13.89
N SER A 21 -49.71 -18.55 -13.22
CA SER A 21 -48.65 -17.66 -12.73
C SER A 21 -48.31 -16.77 -13.92
N CYS A 22 -48.43 -15.46 -13.77
CA CYS A 22 -47.82 -14.57 -14.73
C CYS A 22 -46.34 -14.96 -14.70
N SER A 23 -45.87 -15.74 -15.68
CA SER A 23 -44.45 -15.77 -15.96
C SER A 23 -44.17 -14.35 -16.38
N GLU A 24 -43.61 -13.57 -15.47
CA GLU A 24 -43.05 -12.29 -15.88
C GLU A 24 -41.98 -12.64 -16.90
N ASP A 25 -42.25 -12.31 -18.17
CA ASP A 25 -41.34 -12.59 -19.27
C ASP A 25 -40.16 -11.63 -19.11
N TYR A 26 -39.11 -12.12 -18.46
CA TYR A 26 -37.86 -11.40 -18.34
C TYR A 26 -37.02 -11.58 -19.61
N PRO A 27 -36.16 -10.60 -19.97
CA PRO A 27 -35.23 -10.74 -21.10
C PRO A 27 -34.23 -11.89 -20.96
N GLY A 28 -34.05 -12.44 -19.76
CA GLY A 28 -33.17 -13.57 -19.47
C GLY A 28 -33.71 -14.44 -18.32
N PRO A 29 -32.84 -15.16 -17.56
CA PRO A 29 -33.29 -16.01 -16.46
C PRO A 29 -33.97 -15.20 -15.36
N ASP A 30 -34.72 -15.89 -14.48
CA ASP A 30 -35.38 -15.24 -13.35
C ASP A 30 -34.38 -14.38 -12.56
N PRO A 31 -34.66 -13.08 -12.32
CA PRO A 31 -33.82 -12.18 -11.54
C PRO A 31 -33.33 -12.75 -10.20
N VAL A 32 -34.12 -13.60 -9.55
CA VAL A 32 -33.73 -14.24 -8.27
C VAL A 32 -32.60 -15.27 -8.44
N ASP A 33 -32.48 -15.91 -9.61
CA ASP A 33 -31.47 -16.93 -9.89
C ASP A 33 -30.07 -16.35 -10.10
N VAL A 34 -29.98 -15.05 -10.39
CA VAL A 34 -28.73 -14.32 -10.67
C VAL A 34 -28.43 -13.20 -9.68
N THR A 35 -29.36 -12.85 -8.79
CA THR A 35 -29.13 -11.86 -7.74
C THR A 35 -28.40 -12.51 -6.57
N ALA A 36 -27.11 -12.20 -6.42
CA ALA A 36 -26.26 -12.81 -5.41
C ALA A 36 -24.99 -11.97 -5.13
N ASN A 37 -24.29 -12.33 -4.05
CA ASN A 37 -22.90 -11.96 -3.86
C ASN A 37 -22.01 -13.00 -4.58
N TYR A 38 -21.26 -12.53 -5.56
CA TYR A 38 -20.29 -13.32 -6.32
C TYR A 38 -18.90 -13.09 -5.75
N SER A 39 -18.15 -14.15 -5.48
CA SER A 39 -16.90 -14.04 -4.74
C SER A 39 -15.86 -15.03 -5.23
N ASN A 40 -14.62 -14.55 -5.34
CA ASN A 40 -13.41 -15.36 -5.49
C ASN A 40 -12.47 -15.19 -4.30
N LYS A 41 -13.04 -14.83 -3.14
CA LYS A 41 -12.34 -14.87 -1.86
C LYS A 41 -11.81 -16.28 -1.59
N PHE A 42 -10.64 -16.36 -0.96
CA PHE A 42 -9.99 -17.62 -0.61
C PHE A 42 -10.82 -18.51 0.34
N SER A 43 -11.74 -17.93 1.11
CA SER A 43 -12.71 -18.65 1.95
C SER A 43 -13.86 -19.30 1.18
N ASN A 44 -14.06 -18.95 -0.10
CA ASN A 44 -15.09 -19.57 -0.92
C ASN A 44 -14.55 -20.85 -1.57
N PRO A 45 -15.02 -22.05 -1.17
CA PRO A 45 -14.54 -23.30 -1.74
C PRO A 45 -14.95 -23.47 -3.21
N ASN A 46 -15.98 -22.75 -3.67
CA ASN A 46 -16.49 -22.77 -5.03
C ASN A 46 -16.54 -21.34 -5.58
N PRO A 47 -15.41 -20.79 -6.08
CA PRO A 47 -15.36 -19.43 -6.61
C PRO A 47 -16.45 -19.18 -7.66
N THR A 48 -17.27 -18.16 -7.42
CA THR A 48 -18.38 -17.79 -8.32
C THR A 48 -18.08 -16.54 -9.13
N LEU A 49 -16.94 -15.88 -8.87
CA LEU A 49 -16.48 -14.68 -9.57
C LEU A 49 -15.22 -14.97 -10.39
N THR A 50 -15.23 -14.57 -11.66
CA THR A 50 -14.02 -14.37 -12.46
C THR A 50 -13.84 -12.88 -12.65
N LEU A 51 -12.78 -12.31 -12.09
CA LEU A 51 -12.51 -10.86 -12.11
C LEU A 51 -11.18 -10.59 -12.80
N VAL A 52 -11.20 -9.78 -13.84
CA VAL A 52 -10.02 -9.30 -14.55
C VAL A 52 -9.91 -7.79 -14.37
N TYR A 53 -8.70 -7.31 -14.12
CA TYR A 53 -8.35 -5.90 -13.95
C TYR A 53 -7.19 -5.57 -14.87
N ASN A 54 -7.45 -4.77 -15.91
CA ASN A 54 -6.49 -4.43 -16.97
C ASN A 54 -5.74 -5.65 -17.53
N GLY A 55 -6.46 -6.76 -17.72
CA GLY A 55 -5.91 -8.01 -18.25
C GLY A 55 -5.37 -8.98 -17.20
N GLU A 56 -5.23 -8.56 -15.93
CA GLU A 56 -4.72 -9.40 -14.84
C GLU A 56 -5.86 -10.00 -14.01
N ASN A 57 -5.73 -11.28 -13.64
CA ASN A 57 -6.72 -11.93 -12.79
C ASN A 57 -6.61 -11.42 -11.35
N MET A 58 -7.70 -10.90 -10.80
CA MET A 58 -7.78 -10.57 -9.38
C MET A 58 -8.38 -11.72 -8.58
N THR A 59 -7.87 -11.96 -7.38
CA THR A 59 -8.42 -12.92 -6.42
C THR A 59 -8.71 -12.22 -5.09
N GLY A 60 -9.47 -12.87 -4.19
CA GLY A 60 -9.74 -12.25 -2.88
C GLY A 60 -10.88 -11.22 -2.89
N LYS A 61 -11.62 -11.06 -3.98
CA LYS A 61 -12.61 -9.99 -4.16
C LYS A 61 -14.05 -10.53 -4.21
N SER A 62 -15.00 -9.61 -4.06
CA SER A 62 -16.43 -9.92 -4.16
C SER A 62 -17.21 -8.77 -4.81
N VAL A 63 -18.31 -9.14 -5.46
CA VAL A 63 -19.23 -8.23 -6.15
C VAL A 63 -20.66 -8.63 -5.82
N ASP A 64 -21.47 -7.69 -5.34
CA ASP A 64 -22.92 -7.88 -5.34
C ASP A 64 -23.46 -7.55 -6.73
N PHE A 65 -24.29 -8.44 -7.27
CA PHE A 65 -25.10 -8.17 -8.45
C PHE A 65 -26.58 -8.31 -8.07
N SER A 66 -27.40 -7.34 -8.46
CA SER A 66 -28.84 -7.38 -8.22
C SER A 66 -29.63 -6.84 -9.39
N THR A 67 -30.69 -7.53 -9.77
CA THR A 67 -31.68 -7.09 -10.75
C THR A 67 -33.08 -7.47 -10.28
N VAL A 68 -34.10 -6.72 -10.71
CA VAL A 68 -35.50 -6.96 -10.35
C VAL A 68 -36.33 -7.40 -11.56
N LYS A 69 -36.07 -6.82 -12.73
CA LYS A 69 -36.80 -7.11 -13.98
C LYS A 69 -35.93 -7.62 -15.12
N GLY A 70 -34.63 -7.82 -14.90
CA GLY A 70 -33.71 -8.21 -15.96
C GLY A 70 -33.40 -7.12 -17.01
N GLU A 71 -33.94 -5.91 -16.85
CA GLU A 71 -33.69 -4.77 -17.75
C GLU A 71 -32.46 -3.94 -17.32
N THR A 72 -32.29 -3.78 -16.01
CA THR A 72 -31.16 -3.07 -15.40
C THR A 72 -30.65 -3.80 -14.16
N ALA A 73 -29.41 -3.56 -13.79
CA ALA A 73 -28.84 -4.06 -12.53
C ALA A 73 -28.19 -2.96 -11.68
N ASN A 74 -27.98 -3.30 -10.41
CA ASN A 74 -27.05 -2.60 -9.54
C ASN A 74 -25.88 -3.54 -9.21
N LEU A 75 -24.66 -3.02 -9.29
CA LEU A 75 -23.45 -3.71 -8.87
C LEU A 75 -22.81 -2.98 -7.68
N THR A 76 -22.28 -3.75 -6.72
CA THR A 76 -21.42 -3.21 -5.66
C THR A 76 -20.08 -3.92 -5.70
N PHE A 77 -19.02 -3.20 -6.03
CA PHE A 77 -17.65 -3.70 -6.03
C PHE A 77 -17.04 -3.50 -4.65
N TYR A 78 -16.50 -4.55 -4.03
CA TYR A 78 -15.88 -4.45 -2.69
C TYR A 78 -14.36 -4.53 -2.76
N ASP A 79 -13.68 -3.42 -2.43
CA ASP A 79 -12.21 -3.31 -2.40
C ASP A 79 -11.54 -3.77 -3.72
N ILE A 80 -12.18 -3.49 -4.86
CA ILE A 80 -11.67 -3.83 -6.20
C ILE A 80 -10.86 -2.67 -6.78
N LEU A 81 -11.41 -1.45 -6.76
CA LEU A 81 -10.70 -0.26 -7.24
C LEU A 81 -9.83 0.27 -6.09
N PRO A 82 -8.56 0.61 -6.33
CA PRO A 82 -7.70 1.21 -5.31
C PRO A 82 -8.39 2.38 -4.61
N GLY A 83 -8.44 2.32 -3.27
CA GLY A 83 -9.04 3.36 -2.43
C GLY A 83 -10.58 3.33 -2.31
N GLU A 84 -11.29 2.54 -3.12
CA GLU A 84 -12.75 2.37 -2.99
C GLU A 84 -13.07 1.15 -2.12
N LYS A 85 -13.43 1.39 -0.85
CA LYS A 85 -13.88 0.30 0.04
C LYS A 85 -15.10 -0.43 -0.53
N ALA A 86 -16.04 0.34 -1.08
CA ALA A 86 -17.17 -0.17 -1.84
C ALA A 86 -17.57 0.86 -2.91
N LEU A 87 -17.71 0.41 -4.17
CA LEU A 87 -18.17 1.25 -5.27
C LEU A 87 -19.49 0.69 -5.82
N LYS A 88 -20.55 1.51 -5.78
CA LYS A 88 -21.88 1.11 -6.25
C LYS A 88 -22.18 1.73 -7.62
N LEU A 89 -22.42 0.87 -8.61
CA LEU A 89 -22.97 1.23 -9.91
C LEU A 89 -24.46 0.92 -9.92
N THR A 90 -25.29 1.86 -10.34
CA THR A 90 -26.76 1.69 -10.33
C THR A 90 -27.36 1.88 -11.70
N HIS A 91 -28.49 1.21 -11.93
CA HIS A 91 -29.26 1.31 -13.17
C HIS A 91 -28.43 1.01 -14.43
N ILE A 92 -27.51 0.04 -14.33
CA ILE A 92 -26.70 -0.36 -15.47
C ILE A 92 -27.57 -1.18 -16.45
N PRO A 93 -27.57 -0.87 -17.75
CA PRO A 93 -28.39 -1.62 -18.72
C PRO A 93 -27.95 -3.07 -18.84
N LEU A 94 -28.93 -3.98 -18.93
CA LEU A 94 -28.71 -5.41 -19.18
C LEU A 94 -29.18 -5.78 -20.59
N THR A 95 -28.48 -6.73 -21.19
CA THR A 95 -28.95 -7.48 -22.37
C THR A 95 -29.07 -8.95 -21.98
N GLY A 96 -30.29 -9.46 -21.96
CA GLY A 96 -30.60 -10.83 -21.56
C GLY A 96 -30.63 -11.83 -22.73
N ASP A 97 -30.29 -13.07 -22.42
CA ASP A 97 -30.54 -14.25 -23.25
C ASP A 97 -31.01 -15.42 -22.37
N ALA A 98 -31.21 -16.60 -22.97
CA ALA A 98 -31.72 -17.77 -22.26
C ALA A 98 -30.86 -18.24 -21.07
N GLU A 99 -29.57 -17.91 -21.04
CA GLU A 99 -28.62 -18.37 -20.03
C GLU A 99 -28.29 -17.30 -18.99
N GLY A 100 -28.36 -16.02 -19.35
CA GLY A 100 -27.90 -14.95 -18.47
C GLY A 100 -28.10 -13.53 -18.98
N TYR A 101 -27.42 -12.60 -18.31
CA TYR A 101 -27.41 -11.18 -18.64
C TYR A 101 -25.99 -10.69 -18.89
N SER A 102 -25.79 -9.98 -19.99
CA SER A 102 -24.56 -9.24 -20.29
C SER A 102 -24.74 -7.76 -20.03
N PHE A 103 -23.67 -7.10 -19.61
CA PHE A 103 -23.65 -5.66 -19.32
C PHE A 103 -22.28 -5.05 -19.62
N GLN A 104 -22.28 -3.77 -19.95
CA GLN A 104 -21.05 -3.02 -20.17
C GLN A 104 -21.29 -1.52 -19.96
N GLY A 105 -20.23 -0.77 -19.69
CA GLY A 105 -20.30 0.67 -19.57
C GLY A 105 -19.01 1.29 -19.06
N LYS A 106 -19.12 2.54 -18.61
CA LYS A 106 -18.03 3.29 -17.98
C LYS A 106 -18.40 3.60 -16.54
N GLY A 107 -17.44 3.49 -15.64
CA GLY A 107 -17.58 3.81 -14.23
C GLY A 107 -16.60 4.89 -13.79
N ILE A 108 -16.96 5.56 -12.70
CA ILE A 108 -16.11 6.53 -12.00
C ILE A 108 -16.17 6.19 -10.51
N GLY A 109 -15.02 6.08 -9.85
CA GLY A 109 -14.92 5.89 -8.41
C GLY A 109 -15.46 7.11 -7.65
N THR A 110 -16.24 6.88 -6.60
CA THR A 110 -16.91 7.94 -5.83
C THR A 110 -15.93 8.73 -4.95
N THR A 111 -14.90 8.05 -4.44
CA THR A 111 -13.94 8.62 -3.48
C THR A 111 -12.66 9.07 -4.20
N THR A 112 -12.19 8.24 -5.12
CA THR A 112 -10.89 8.37 -5.76
C THR A 112 -10.95 9.04 -7.13
N GLN A 113 -12.16 9.19 -7.69
CA GLN A 113 -12.39 9.72 -9.03
C GLN A 113 -11.64 8.93 -10.13
N SER A 114 -11.24 7.68 -9.84
CA SER A 114 -10.67 6.77 -10.84
C SER A 114 -11.71 6.45 -11.91
N THR A 115 -11.29 6.33 -13.17
CA THR A 115 -12.17 6.02 -14.30
C THR A 115 -11.87 4.63 -14.83
N PHE A 116 -12.87 3.92 -15.32
CA PHE A 116 -12.68 2.59 -15.90
C PHE A 116 -13.82 2.23 -16.85
N ASN A 117 -13.55 1.28 -17.75
CA ASN A 117 -14.55 0.56 -18.52
C ASN A 117 -14.86 -0.76 -17.80
N TYR A 118 -16.12 -1.17 -17.80
CA TYR A 118 -16.53 -2.47 -17.28
C TYR A 118 -17.32 -3.24 -18.33
N GLU A 119 -17.11 -4.54 -18.36
CA GLU A 119 -17.87 -5.50 -19.14
C GLU A 119 -18.09 -6.74 -18.28
N GLY A 120 -19.28 -7.32 -18.31
CA GLY A 120 -19.52 -8.54 -17.57
C GLY A 120 -20.69 -9.34 -18.07
N ARG A 121 -20.72 -10.59 -17.61
CA ARG A 121 -21.78 -11.55 -17.87
C ARG A 121 -22.11 -12.30 -16.60
N VAL A 122 -23.39 -12.32 -16.24
CA VAL A 122 -23.91 -13.07 -15.11
C VAL A 122 -24.79 -14.20 -15.61
N VAL A 123 -24.56 -15.40 -15.08
CA VAL A 123 -25.42 -16.58 -15.23
C VAL A 123 -25.68 -17.15 -13.84
N LYS A 124 -26.58 -18.13 -13.73
CA LYS A 124 -26.87 -18.78 -12.45
C LYS A 124 -25.59 -19.32 -11.81
N GLY A 125 -25.25 -18.80 -10.62
CA GLY A 125 -24.08 -19.22 -9.85
C GLY A 125 -22.71 -18.74 -10.36
N ARG A 126 -22.62 -17.96 -11.45
CA ARG A 126 -21.35 -17.40 -11.93
C ARG A 126 -21.45 -15.97 -12.47
N LEU A 127 -20.49 -15.13 -12.10
CA LEU A 127 -20.26 -13.80 -12.63
C LEU A 127 -18.86 -13.71 -13.25
N ILE A 128 -18.77 -13.22 -14.48
CA ILE A 128 -17.53 -12.78 -15.11
C ILE A 128 -17.58 -11.26 -15.19
N LEU A 129 -16.54 -10.60 -14.69
CA LEU A 129 -16.39 -9.15 -14.72
C LEU A 129 -14.98 -8.79 -15.18
N ASN A 130 -14.90 -7.94 -16.20
CA ASN A 130 -13.66 -7.38 -16.70
C ASN A 130 -13.69 -5.86 -16.47
N LEU A 131 -12.67 -5.34 -15.82
CA LEU A 131 -12.40 -3.91 -15.70
C LEU A 131 -11.20 -3.59 -16.59
N ALA A 132 -11.39 -2.65 -17.51
CA ALA A 132 -10.38 -2.25 -18.48
C ALA A 132 -10.19 -0.73 -18.46
N ASP A 133 -9.04 -0.28 -18.94
CA ASP A 133 -8.63 1.12 -18.97
C ASP A 133 -8.78 1.80 -17.61
N VAL A 134 -8.55 1.04 -16.53
CA VAL A 134 -8.62 1.60 -15.18
C VAL A 134 -7.52 2.64 -15.04
N THR A 135 -7.91 3.87 -14.69
CA THR A 135 -7.04 5.03 -14.62
C THR A 135 -7.32 5.80 -13.33
N MET A 136 -6.31 6.00 -12.50
CA MET A 136 -6.40 6.81 -11.29
C MET A 136 -6.57 8.29 -11.65
N ALA A 137 -7.24 9.04 -10.77
CA ALA A 137 -7.31 10.48 -10.90
C ALA A 137 -5.90 11.08 -10.95
N ASN A 138 -5.70 12.06 -11.84
CA ASN A 138 -4.41 12.72 -12.05
C ASN A 138 -3.25 11.78 -12.44
N ALA A 139 -3.54 10.60 -13.02
CA ALA A 139 -2.50 9.73 -13.59
C ALA A 139 -1.61 10.43 -14.63
N ASN A 140 -2.15 11.38 -15.40
CA ASN A 140 -1.35 12.20 -16.32
C ASN A 140 -0.27 13.05 -15.64
N LEU A 141 -0.42 13.36 -14.34
CA LEU A 141 0.57 14.09 -13.55
C LEU A 141 1.54 13.15 -12.85
N TRP A 142 1.00 12.08 -12.25
CA TRP A 142 1.73 11.25 -11.28
C TRP A 142 2.18 9.90 -11.81
N ALA A 143 1.52 9.33 -12.81
CA ALA A 143 1.83 8.00 -13.33
C ALA A 143 3.06 8.05 -14.25
N LYS A 144 4.23 7.77 -13.69
CA LYS A 144 5.53 7.80 -14.35
C LYS A 144 6.46 6.76 -13.71
N ASN A 145 7.56 6.49 -14.38
CA ASN A 145 8.71 5.87 -13.73
C ASN A 145 9.54 6.96 -13.04
N TYR A 146 9.99 6.70 -11.82
CA TYR A 146 10.73 7.61 -10.97
C TYR A 146 12.00 6.94 -10.47
N ARG A 147 13.12 7.63 -10.64
CA ARG A 147 14.35 7.35 -9.88
C ARG A 147 14.44 8.27 -8.68
N PHE A 148 15.30 7.92 -7.73
CA PHE A 148 15.72 8.87 -6.70
C PHE A 148 16.50 10.04 -7.30
N ALA A 149 16.37 11.21 -6.68
CA ALA A 149 17.17 12.37 -7.04
C ALA A 149 18.66 12.13 -6.74
N ASP A 150 19.52 12.73 -7.57
CA ASP A 150 20.96 12.67 -7.38
C ASP A 150 21.36 13.53 -6.16
N VAL A 151 22.51 13.21 -5.57
CA VAL A 151 23.11 14.00 -4.50
C VAL A 151 23.60 15.32 -5.08
N GLU A 152 23.07 16.44 -4.58
CA GLU A 152 23.47 17.78 -4.99
C GLU A 152 23.71 18.67 -3.77
N HIS A 153 24.80 19.45 -3.82
CA HIS A 153 25.16 20.43 -2.80
C HIS A 153 25.06 21.83 -3.35
N GLU A 154 24.35 22.68 -2.63
CA GLU A 154 24.17 24.09 -2.98
C GLU A 154 24.26 24.95 -1.72
N THR A 155 24.26 26.27 -1.90
CA THR A 155 24.06 27.20 -0.78
C THR A 155 22.64 27.06 -0.25
N GLY A 156 22.50 26.78 1.04
CA GLY A 156 21.20 26.67 1.69
C GLY A 156 21.21 27.20 3.10
N LYS A 157 20.02 27.46 3.67
CA LYS A 157 19.94 27.94 5.06
C LYS A 157 19.91 26.81 6.07
N VAL A 158 20.60 27.01 7.19
CA VAL A 158 20.61 26.10 8.35
C VAL A 158 20.52 26.90 9.64
N ILE A 159 20.00 26.28 10.68
CA ILE A 159 20.12 26.81 12.04
C ILE A 159 21.53 26.52 12.55
N ALA A 160 22.23 27.55 13.00
CA ALA A 160 23.57 27.48 13.60
C ALA A 160 23.52 27.88 15.09
N ASP A 161 24.49 27.38 15.86
CA ASP A 161 24.75 27.79 17.24
C ASP A 161 26.02 28.65 17.28
N GLU A 162 25.87 29.96 17.42
CA GLU A 162 26.98 30.91 17.51
C GLU A 162 27.51 31.09 18.95
N GLY A 163 27.04 30.29 19.91
CA GLY A 163 27.38 30.41 21.32
C GLY A 163 26.74 31.61 22.05
N ASN A 164 26.06 32.49 21.31
CA ASN A 164 25.22 33.58 21.84
C ASN A 164 23.70 33.35 21.60
N GLY A 165 23.34 32.26 20.94
CA GLY A 165 21.98 31.93 20.54
C GLY A 165 21.93 31.12 19.24
N TYR A 166 20.72 30.78 18.83
CA TYR A 166 20.46 30.05 17.59
C TYR A 166 19.91 31.00 16.53
N GLN A 167 20.41 30.91 15.30
CA GLN A 167 19.92 31.72 14.19
C GLN A 167 20.03 30.99 12.85
N TRP A 168 19.23 31.46 11.88
CA TRP A 168 19.31 30.98 10.50
C TRP A 168 20.47 31.65 9.76
N GLU A 169 21.33 30.83 9.17
CA GLU A 169 22.50 31.27 8.42
C GLU A 169 22.55 30.58 7.07
N GLU A 170 23.13 31.26 6.08
CA GLU A 170 23.48 30.65 4.80
C GLU A 170 24.74 29.82 4.98
N LYS A 171 24.67 28.56 4.55
CA LYS A 171 25.78 27.62 4.53
C LYS A 171 26.00 27.15 3.10
N ASP A 172 27.20 27.35 2.60
CA ASP A 172 27.64 26.74 1.35
C ASP A 172 27.84 25.23 1.54
N ASP A 173 27.76 24.50 0.43
CA ASP A 173 28.01 23.05 0.42
C ASP A 173 27.04 22.28 1.33
N LYS A 174 25.75 22.63 1.27
CA LYS A 174 24.68 21.91 1.96
C LYS A 174 24.07 20.92 0.97
N MET A 175 23.96 19.64 1.34
CA MET A 175 23.15 18.70 0.57
C MET A 175 21.69 19.17 0.52
N THR A 176 21.23 19.49 -0.68
CA THR A 176 19.89 20.01 -0.97
C THR A 176 19.02 19.01 -1.69
N SER A 177 19.63 18.04 -2.38
CA SER A 177 18.98 16.93 -3.06
C SER A 177 19.70 15.63 -2.74
N CYS A 178 18.93 14.56 -2.52
CA CYS A 178 19.34 13.16 -2.48
C CYS A 178 18.05 12.31 -2.50
N ALA A 179 18.12 10.98 -2.36
CA ALA A 179 16.92 10.13 -2.35
C ALA A 179 15.85 10.49 -1.30
N ILE A 180 16.25 11.20 -0.23
CA ILE A 180 15.38 11.59 0.87
C ILE A 180 15.10 13.08 0.82
N TYR A 181 13.81 13.40 0.72
CA TYR A 181 13.33 14.74 0.95
C TYR A 181 13.19 14.96 2.44
N PHE A 182 14.05 15.78 3.02
CA PHE A 182 13.88 16.32 4.36
C PHE A 182 13.80 17.84 4.27
N ARG A 183 12.73 18.43 4.81
CA ARG A 183 12.58 19.87 4.86
C ARG A 183 12.27 20.32 6.27
N PHE A 184 13.14 21.19 6.77
CA PHE A 184 12.91 21.96 7.98
C PHE A 184 12.51 23.39 7.58
N PRO A 185 11.26 23.83 7.81
CA PRO A 185 10.80 25.13 7.31
C PRO A 185 11.53 26.31 7.94
N GLU A 186 11.97 27.28 7.13
CA GLU A 186 12.59 28.53 7.62
C GLU A 186 11.67 29.40 8.49
N THR A 187 10.38 29.06 8.55
CA THR A 187 9.39 29.70 9.44
C THR A 187 9.52 29.24 10.90
N GLU A 188 10.27 28.17 11.17
CA GLU A 188 10.58 27.72 12.53
C GLU A 188 11.45 28.74 13.26
N GLU A 189 11.11 29.01 14.52
CA GLU A 189 11.94 29.86 15.37
C GLU A 189 13.27 29.15 15.68
N ALA A 190 14.38 29.84 15.42
CA ALA A 190 15.70 29.33 15.71
C ALA A 190 15.92 29.23 17.23
N THR A 191 15.84 28.01 17.71
CA THR A 191 15.96 27.59 19.11
C THR A 191 16.81 26.32 19.21
N GLU A 192 17.26 25.97 20.41
CA GLU A 192 17.96 24.71 20.68
C GLU A 192 17.16 23.50 20.19
N THR A 193 15.84 23.51 20.41
CA THR A 193 14.95 22.43 19.96
C THR A 193 14.94 22.30 18.43
N SER A 194 14.80 23.41 17.72
CA SER A 194 14.80 23.42 16.25
C SER A 194 16.17 23.05 15.66
N TYR A 195 17.26 23.51 16.27
CA TYR A 195 18.63 23.16 15.90
C TYR A 195 18.87 21.66 16.03
N ASN A 196 18.50 21.08 17.18
CA ASN A 196 18.59 19.64 17.40
C ASN A 196 17.70 18.85 16.43
N GLY A 197 16.46 19.30 16.20
CA GLY A 197 15.56 18.65 15.26
C GLY A 197 16.06 18.67 13.81
N GLN A 198 16.60 19.80 13.35
CA GLN A 198 17.24 19.92 12.03
C GLN A 198 18.44 18.98 11.91
N ASN A 199 19.32 18.96 12.91
CA ASN A 199 20.52 18.14 12.88
C ASN A 199 20.16 16.64 12.85
N MET A 200 19.21 16.20 13.68
CA MET A 200 18.75 14.80 13.64
C MET A 200 18.09 14.45 12.30
N GLY A 201 17.33 15.38 11.72
CA GLY A 201 16.77 15.20 10.39
C GLY A 201 17.81 15.10 9.28
N SER A 202 18.90 15.86 9.39
CA SER A 202 20.01 15.82 8.43
C SER A 202 20.78 14.49 8.51
N VAL A 203 20.98 13.94 9.72
CA VAL A 203 21.54 12.59 9.90
C VAL A 203 20.71 11.53 9.17
N LEU A 204 19.39 11.60 9.28
CA LEU A 204 18.50 10.67 8.57
C LEU A 204 18.55 10.88 7.07
N GLN A 205 18.60 12.13 6.63
CA GLN A 205 18.67 12.44 5.22
C GLN A 205 19.94 11.85 4.60
N GLY A 206 21.11 12.02 5.25
CA GLY A 206 22.36 11.41 4.80
C GLY A 206 22.30 9.87 4.83
N LEU A 207 21.89 9.30 5.96
CA LEU A 207 21.83 7.85 6.14
C LEU A 207 20.85 7.18 5.16
N LEU A 208 19.59 7.59 5.16
CA LEU A 208 18.56 6.99 4.32
C LEU A 208 18.74 7.39 2.85
N GLY A 209 19.34 8.56 2.58
CA GLY A 209 19.72 9.00 1.25
C GLY A 209 20.73 8.08 0.58
N TYR A 210 21.63 7.47 1.36
CA TYR A 210 22.55 6.44 0.88
C TYR A 210 21.92 5.04 0.85
N LEU A 211 21.20 4.66 1.92
CA LEU A 211 20.65 3.30 2.06
C LEU A 211 19.57 2.97 1.03
N LEU A 212 18.66 3.91 0.74
CA LEU A 212 17.54 3.64 -0.15
C LEU A 212 17.98 3.30 -1.59
N PRO A 213 18.85 4.08 -2.25
CA PRO A 213 19.36 3.75 -3.59
C PRO A 213 20.11 2.43 -3.68
N CYS A 214 20.70 1.97 -2.58
CA CYS A 214 21.36 0.67 -2.53
C CYS A 214 20.36 -0.50 -2.65
N ILE A 215 19.14 -0.33 -2.15
CA ILE A 215 18.14 -1.42 -2.14
C ILE A 215 17.14 -1.25 -3.28
N LEU A 216 16.77 -0.02 -3.59
CA LEU A 216 15.72 0.33 -4.54
C LEU A 216 16.29 1.25 -5.61
N LYS A 217 16.16 0.85 -6.88
CA LYS A 217 16.64 1.61 -8.03
C LYS A 217 15.65 2.68 -8.47
N ASP A 218 14.42 2.25 -8.71
CA ASP A 218 13.35 3.07 -9.24
C ASP A 218 11.98 2.49 -8.88
N ILE A 219 10.96 3.36 -8.92
CA ILE A 219 9.56 3.02 -8.70
C ILE A 219 8.72 3.54 -9.87
N THR A 220 7.79 2.72 -10.34
CA THR A 220 6.79 3.12 -11.32
C THR A 220 5.43 3.22 -10.65
N LEU A 221 4.83 4.40 -10.74
CA LEU A 221 3.41 4.60 -10.47
C LEU A 221 2.66 4.36 -11.78
N GLU A 222 1.94 3.25 -11.89
CA GLU A 222 1.21 2.93 -13.11
C GLU A 222 -0.13 3.67 -13.17
N PRO A 223 -0.66 4.00 -14.36
CA PRO A 223 -1.92 4.72 -14.50
C PRO A 223 -3.09 4.03 -13.79
N ASP A 224 -3.05 2.72 -13.68
CA ASP A 224 -4.10 1.91 -13.05
C ASP A 224 -3.99 1.78 -11.53
N GLY A 225 -3.07 2.53 -10.93
CA GLY A 225 -2.86 2.57 -9.50
C GLY A 225 -1.88 1.52 -8.99
N ASN A 226 -1.35 0.59 -9.80
CA ASN A 226 -0.28 -0.28 -9.33
C ASN A 226 1.00 0.51 -9.05
N ILE A 227 1.74 0.05 -8.04
CA ILE A 227 3.12 0.48 -7.78
C ILE A 227 4.05 -0.69 -8.08
N ILE A 228 5.02 -0.45 -8.95
CA ILE A 228 6.08 -1.41 -9.28
C ILE A 228 7.39 -0.85 -8.76
N ALA A 229 8.22 -1.72 -8.17
CA ALA A 229 9.54 -1.38 -7.67
C ALA A 229 10.59 -2.23 -8.39
N ASN A 230 11.71 -1.61 -8.77
CA ASN A 230 12.91 -2.31 -9.20
C ASN A 230 13.93 -2.28 -8.06
N TYR A 231 14.21 -3.44 -7.47
CA TYR A 231 15.00 -3.55 -6.24
C TYR A 231 16.10 -4.60 -6.38
N SER A 232 17.11 -4.53 -5.53
CA SER A 232 18.21 -5.50 -5.49
C SER A 232 18.36 -6.11 -4.10
N GLY A 233 18.69 -7.40 -4.07
CA GLY A 233 19.17 -8.08 -2.86
C GLY A 233 20.69 -7.99 -2.69
N ASP A 234 21.40 -7.43 -3.67
CA ASP A 234 22.87 -7.46 -3.73
C ASP A 234 23.53 -6.45 -2.79
N ALA A 235 22.73 -5.54 -2.20
CA ALA A 235 23.16 -4.60 -1.17
C ALA A 235 23.89 -5.23 0.02
N PHE A 236 23.66 -6.53 0.24
CA PHE A 236 24.23 -7.30 1.35
C PHE A 236 25.16 -8.43 0.88
N ASN A 237 25.68 -8.35 -0.35
CA ASN A 237 26.65 -9.33 -0.83
C ASN A 237 27.99 -9.19 -0.08
N GLU A 238 28.75 -10.28 0.04
CA GLU A 238 30.03 -10.27 0.80
C GLU A 238 31.10 -9.39 0.15
N GLU A 239 31.07 -9.20 -1.16
CA GLU A 239 32.11 -8.43 -1.88
C GLU A 239 31.99 -6.91 -1.69
N ASN A 240 30.78 -6.37 -1.54
CA ASN A 240 30.54 -4.93 -1.39
C ASN A 240 30.24 -4.50 0.06
N LYS A 241 30.19 -5.45 1.00
CA LYS A 241 29.76 -5.22 2.38
C LYS A 241 30.62 -4.21 3.12
N ASP A 242 31.93 -4.26 2.94
CA ASP A 242 32.89 -3.34 3.56
C ASP A 242 32.69 -1.90 3.10
N LEU A 243 32.59 -1.72 1.77
CA LEU A 243 32.30 -0.41 1.16
C LEU A 243 30.93 0.11 1.63
N PHE A 244 29.92 -0.76 1.62
CA PHE A 244 28.57 -0.41 2.06
C PHE A 244 28.55 0.08 3.51
N ILE A 245 29.14 -0.68 4.44
CA ILE A 245 29.20 -0.31 5.86
C ILE A 245 30.03 0.96 6.07
N GLY A 246 31.16 1.09 5.35
CA GLY A 246 32.01 2.28 5.40
C GLY A 246 31.29 3.55 4.94
N ASN A 247 30.52 3.46 3.87
CA ASN A 247 29.74 4.58 3.34
C ASN A 247 28.53 4.92 4.23
N VAL A 248 27.84 3.92 4.78
CA VAL A 248 26.78 4.13 5.78
C VAL A 248 27.32 4.89 6.99
N LEU A 249 28.50 4.48 7.47
CA LEU A 249 29.17 5.13 8.59
C LEU A 249 29.56 6.57 8.27
N THR A 250 30.15 6.80 7.10
CA THR A 250 30.55 8.12 6.63
C THR A 250 29.34 9.03 6.50
N ALA A 251 28.27 8.56 5.85
CA ALA A 251 27.05 9.31 5.65
C ALA A 251 26.38 9.72 6.97
N PHE A 252 26.41 8.82 7.95
CA PHE A 252 25.91 9.10 9.28
C PHE A 252 26.75 10.14 10.03
N LEU A 253 28.07 9.94 10.09
CA LEU A 253 28.97 10.79 10.89
C LEU A 253 29.08 12.21 10.33
N ASN A 254 29.10 12.34 9.01
CA ASN A 254 29.12 13.63 8.34
C ASN A 254 27.72 14.26 8.30
N MET A 255 26.67 13.48 8.60
CA MET A 255 25.26 13.86 8.47
C MET A 255 24.92 14.29 7.03
N ASP A 256 25.63 13.70 6.07
CA ASP A 256 25.72 14.18 4.70
C ASP A 256 26.23 13.07 3.78
N ILE A 257 25.92 13.12 2.49
CA ILE A 257 26.55 12.25 1.48
C ILE A 257 27.47 13.15 0.69
N GLU A 258 28.76 12.85 0.59
CA GLU A 258 29.74 13.78 0.01
C GLU A 258 29.45 14.04 -1.48
N ASP A 259 29.12 13.00 -2.23
CA ASP A 259 28.77 13.10 -3.65
C ASP A 259 27.97 11.89 -4.15
N GLN A 260 27.52 11.97 -5.40
CA GLN A 260 26.75 10.91 -6.06
C GLN A 260 27.59 9.65 -6.38
N ASP A 261 28.92 9.75 -6.45
CA ASP A 261 29.80 8.62 -6.75
C ASP A 261 29.81 7.62 -5.59
N MET A 262 29.67 8.09 -4.34
CA MET A 262 29.48 7.21 -3.16
C MET A 262 28.38 6.17 -3.38
N ILE A 263 27.26 6.56 -4.00
CA ILE A 263 26.13 5.67 -4.30
C ILE A 263 26.40 4.88 -5.57
N THR A 264 26.84 5.55 -6.64
CA THR A 264 27.02 4.94 -7.96
C THR A 264 28.04 3.81 -7.92
N ASP A 265 29.15 3.99 -7.21
CA ASP A 265 30.17 2.95 -7.04
C ASP A 265 29.69 1.76 -6.20
N ALA A 266 28.85 2.01 -5.20
CA ALA A 266 28.32 0.97 -4.32
C ALA A 266 27.35 0.04 -5.06
N ILE A 267 26.63 0.53 -6.06
CA ILE A 267 25.55 -0.21 -6.76
C ILE A 267 25.91 -0.65 -8.19
N LYS A 268 27.09 -0.31 -8.71
CA LYS A 268 27.46 -0.47 -10.13
C LYS A 268 27.27 -1.89 -10.69
N ASP A 269 27.42 -2.91 -9.85
CA ASP A 269 27.37 -4.32 -10.23
C ASP A 269 26.04 -5.01 -9.83
N TYR A 270 25.07 -4.25 -9.29
CA TYR A 270 23.84 -4.84 -8.74
C TYR A 270 22.93 -5.37 -9.84
N GLN A 271 22.36 -6.54 -9.57
CA GLN A 271 21.27 -7.11 -10.33
C GLN A 271 19.93 -6.68 -9.72
N TYR A 272 19.03 -6.26 -10.58
CA TYR A 272 17.73 -5.74 -10.17
C TYR A 272 16.62 -6.69 -10.56
N THR A 273 15.66 -6.83 -9.66
CA THR A 273 14.42 -7.59 -9.84
C THR A 273 13.24 -6.63 -9.82
N THR A 274 12.34 -6.79 -10.77
CA THR A 274 11.07 -6.06 -10.81
C THR A 274 10.04 -6.76 -9.94
N SER A 275 9.37 -6.02 -9.06
CA SER A 275 8.26 -6.56 -8.26
C SER A 275 7.07 -6.94 -9.14
N PRO A 276 6.32 -8.00 -8.82
CA PRO A 276 5.05 -8.26 -9.50
C PRO A 276 4.01 -7.16 -9.18
N LYS A 277 3.04 -7.00 -10.08
CA LYS A 277 1.87 -6.12 -9.85
C LYS A 277 1.00 -6.64 -8.71
N GLY A 278 0.15 -5.76 -8.17
CA GLY A 278 -0.85 -6.11 -7.17
C GLY A 278 -0.34 -6.26 -5.73
N LEU A 279 0.90 -5.85 -5.45
CA LEU A 279 1.44 -5.83 -4.09
C LEU A 279 1.19 -4.51 -3.36
N ALA A 280 1.18 -3.39 -4.09
CA ALA A 280 0.93 -2.07 -3.55
C ALA A 280 0.23 -1.20 -4.60
N TYR A 281 -0.60 -0.29 -4.12
CA TYR A 281 -1.38 0.61 -4.96
C TYR A 281 -1.25 2.06 -4.51
N TRP A 282 -1.32 2.98 -5.46
CA TRP A 282 -1.48 4.40 -5.25
C TRP A 282 -2.86 4.87 -5.76
N PHE A 283 -3.44 5.85 -5.08
CA PHE A 283 -4.65 6.54 -5.52
C PHE A 283 -4.71 7.93 -4.86
N GLN A 284 -5.54 8.83 -5.38
CA GLN A 284 -5.73 10.13 -4.76
C GLN A 284 -6.94 10.15 -3.83
N ARG A 285 -6.81 10.80 -2.68
CA ARG A 285 -7.90 11.07 -1.74
C ARG A 285 -7.61 12.37 -1.00
N ASP A 286 -8.58 13.28 -0.94
CA ASP A 286 -8.47 14.55 -0.21
C ASP A 286 -7.23 15.38 -0.57
N GLY A 287 -6.88 15.41 -1.85
CA GLY A 287 -5.70 16.13 -2.34
C GLY A 287 -4.34 15.45 -2.07
N LYS A 288 -4.34 14.32 -1.35
CA LYS A 288 -3.14 13.52 -1.03
C LYS A 288 -3.02 12.29 -1.93
N ILE A 289 -1.79 11.82 -2.13
CA ILE A 289 -1.54 10.50 -2.71
C ILE A 289 -1.53 9.47 -1.57
N VAL A 290 -2.36 8.45 -1.67
CA VAL A 290 -2.46 7.39 -0.67
C VAL A 290 -1.77 6.16 -1.20
N ILE A 291 -0.80 5.64 -0.44
CA ILE A 291 -0.13 4.37 -0.74
C ILE A 291 -0.73 3.28 0.13
N LYS A 292 -1.26 2.22 -0.47
CA LYS A 292 -1.89 1.09 0.22
C LYS A 292 -1.26 -0.22 -0.19
N LEU A 293 -0.87 -1.04 0.79
CA LEU A 293 -0.33 -2.36 0.59
C LEU A 293 -1.44 -3.42 0.44
N ASP A 294 -1.23 -4.42 -0.40
CA ASP A 294 -2.05 -5.63 -0.46
C ASP A 294 -1.40 -6.73 0.40
N LEU A 295 -1.67 -6.68 1.70
CA LEU A 295 -1.09 -7.61 2.67
C LEU A 295 -1.36 -9.09 2.33
N PRO A 296 -2.58 -9.50 1.93
CA PRO A 296 -2.83 -10.85 1.40
C PRO A 296 -1.91 -11.26 0.24
N ALA A 297 -1.74 -10.39 -0.76
CA ALA A 297 -0.89 -10.66 -1.91
C ALA A 297 0.59 -10.74 -1.52
N ILE A 298 1.07 -9.81 -0.68
CA ILE A 298 2.44 -9.79 -0.17
C ILE A 298 2.76 -11.07 0.60
N ILE A 299 1.90 -11.49 1.54
CA ILE A 299 2.12 -12.72 2.31
C ILE A 299 2.17 -13.93 1.38
N SER A 300 1.28 -13.98 0.37
CA SER A 300 1.26 -15.07 -0.61
C SER A 300 2.56 -15.11 -1.42
N GLN A 301 3.05 -13.94 -1.88
CA GLN A 301 4.29 -13.82 -2.62
C GLN A 301 5.51 -14.27 -1.79
N VAL A 302 5.60 -13.85 -0.53
CA VAL A 302 6.68 -14.25 0.40
C VAL A 302 6.63 -15.76 0.68
N ALA A 303 5.44 -16.32 0.88
CA ALA A 303 5.27 -17.76 1.08
C ALA A 303 5.76 -18.55 -0.14
N SER A 304 5.33 -18.17 -1.34
CA SER A 304 5.76 -18.79 -2.59
C SER A 304 7.28 -18.71 -2.78
N GLY A 305 7.90 -17.55 -2.53
CA GLY A 305 9.35 -17.37 -2.64
C GLY A 305 10.16 -18.22 -1.63
N SER A 306 9.58 -18.53 -0.47
CA SER A 306 10.21 -19.38 0.56
C SER A 306 9.87 -20.86 0.45
N GLY A 307 9.13 -21.27 -0.59
CA GLY A 307 8.65 -22.66 -0.75
C GLY A 307 7.64 -23.10 0.31
N LYS A 308 7.07 -22.15 1.07
CA LYS A 308 6.08 -22.39 2.12
C LYS A 308 4.68 -22.15 1.55
N VAL A 309 3.69 -22.82 2.13
CA VAL A 309 2.28 -22.63 1.78
C VAL A 309 1.54 -22.13 3.01
N ILE A 310 0.92 -20.95 2.88
CA ILE A 310 0.00 -20.42 3.90
C ILE A 310 -1.41 -20.89 3.54
N ASP A 311 -2.16 -21.35 4.55
CA ASP A 311 -3.54 -21.78 4.37
C ASP A 311 -4.38 -20.61 3.79
N LYS A 312 -5.08 -20.89 2.69
CA LYS A 312 -5.99 -19.96 2.00
C LYS A 312 -7.04 -19.36 2.95
N ASN A 313 -7.49 -20.11 3.96
CA ASN A 313 -8.41 -19.63 4.98
C ASN A 313 -7.79 -18.55 5.88
N ILE A 314 -6.48 -18.63 6.16
CA ILE A 314 -5.76 -17.60 6.91
C ILE A 314 -5.68 -16.32 6.06
N ILE A 315 -5.33 -16.44 4.78
CA ILE A 315 -5.28 -15.30 3.84
C ILE A 315 -6.65 -14.62 3.71
N SER A 316 -7.74 -15.41 3.62
CA SER A 316 -9.10 -14.85 3.64
C SER A 316 -9.40 -14.14 4.95
N SER A 317 -9.06 -14.75 6.09
CA SER A 317 -9.33 -14.18 7.40
C SER A 317 -8.59 -12.86 7.62
N ILE A 318 -7.39 -12.73 7.05
CA ILE A 318 -6.61 -11.48 7.04
C ILE A 318 -7.35 -10.42 6.23
N SER A 319 -7.81 -10.76 5.02
CA SER A 319 -8.58 -9.86 4.17
C SER A 319 -9.85 -9.37 4.87
N ASP A 320 -10.56 -10.28 5.54
CA ASP A 320 -11.79 -9.94 6.27
C ASP A 320 -11.49 -9.08 7.51
N ALA A 321 -10.39 -9.34 8.24
CA ALA A 321 -9.98 -8.53 9.39
C ALA A 321 -9.61 -7.09 8.99
N ILE A 322 -8.92 -6.91 7.87
CA ILE A 322 -8.62 -5.59 7.29
C ILE A 322 -9.93 -4.90 6.90
N PHE A 323 -10.80 -5.59 6.16
CA PHE A 323 -12.08 -5.01 5.71
C PHE A 323 -12.99 -4.60 6.89
N SER A 324 -13.02 -5.40 7.95
CA SER A 324 -13.80 -5.15 9.17
C SER A 324 -13.11 -4.21 10.17
N MET A 325 -11.91 -3.69 9.86
CA MET A 325 -11.12 -2.84 10.76
C MET A 325 -10.83 -3.50 12.12
N ASP A 326 -10.59 -4.82 12.15
CA ASP A 326 -10.32 -5.58 13.38
C ASP A 326 -8.81 -5.80 13.58
N ALA A 327 -8.18 -4.85 14.27
CA ALA A 327 -6.74 -4.84 14.52
C ALA A 327 -6.26 -6.06 15.32
N LEU A 328 -6.99 -6.45 16.37
CA LEU A 328 -6.58 -7.56 17.24
C LEU A 328 -6.67 -8.90 16.51
N LYS A 329 -7.74 -9.10 15.74
CA LYS A 329 -7.88 -10.28 14.88
C LYS A 329 -6.79 -10.31 13.82
N LEU A 330 -6.49 -9.18 13.16
CA LEU A 330 -5.39 -9.14 12.18
C LEU A 330 -4.08 -9.53 12.85
N LYS A 331 -3.74 -8.92 13.99
CA LYS A 331 -2.51 -9.21 14.73
C LYS A 331 -2.38 -10.70 15.07
N SER A 332 -3.46 -11.32 15.56
CA SER A 332 -3.49 -12.75 15.86
C SER A 332 -3.25 -13.62 14.63
N LEU A 333 -3.86 -13.27 13.50
CA LEU A 333 -3.66 -13.99 12.23
C LEU A 333 -2.22 -13.84 11.72
N LEU A 334 -1.66 -12.64 11.80
CA LEU A 334 -0.27 -12.39 11.42
C LEU A 334 0.71 -13.14 12.35
N LYS A 335 0.39 -13.33 13.65
CA LYS A 335 1.18 -14.20 14.53
C LYS A 335 1.17 -15.65 14.03
N THR A 336 0.02 -16.15 13.59
CA THR A 336 -0.08 -17.50 13.00
C THR A 336 0.73 -17.61 11.71
N VAL A 337 0.61 -16.62 10.81
CA VAL A 337 1.42 -16.56 9.58
C VAL A 337 2.91 -16.54 9.92
N ASN A 338 3.32 -15.73 10.90
CA ASN A 338 4.71 -15.69 11.31
C ASN A 338 5.21 -17.01 11.89
N GLY A 339 4.38 -17.75 12.64
CA GLY A 339 4.74 -19.10 13.10
C GLY A 339 5.06 -20.07 11.96
N GLN A 340 4.46 -19.86 10.78
CA GLN A 340 4.69 -20.66 9.57
C GLN A 340 5.89 -20.12 8.77
N LEU A 341 5.93 -18.82 8.50
CA LEU A 341 6.98 -18.18 7.70
C LEU A 341 8.30 -18.06 8.44
N GLN A 342 8.28 -17.94 9.77
CA GLN A 342 9.44 -17.61 10.60
C GLN A 342 10.18 -16.38 10.07
N ASN A 343 9.43 -15.34 9.72
CA ASN A 343 9.98 -14.12 9.12
C ASN A 343 10.26 -13.09 10.21
N GLU A 344 11.50 -12.62 10.30
CA GLU A 344 11.92 -11.74 11.40
C GLU A 344 11.17 -10.40 11.41
N ILE A 345 10.96 -9.79 10.24
CA ILE A 345 10.24 -8.52 10.09
C ILE A 345 8.78 -8.68 10.51
N LEU A 346 8.11 -9.75 10.05
CA LEU A 346 6.72 -10.01 10.45
C LEU A 346 6.64 -10.35 11.94
N GLY A 347 7.59 -11.12 12.46
CA GLY A 347 7.73 -11.42 13.88
C GLY A 347 7.84 -10.17 14.73
N PHE A 348 8.62 -9.20 14.25
CA PHE A 348 8.71 -7.87 14.84
C PHE A 348 7.34 -7.18 14.86
N ILE A 349 6.66 -7.05 13.71
CA ILE A 349 5.37 -6.34 13.60
C ILE A 349 4.34 -6.91 14.59
N VAL A 350 4.27 -8.22 14.72
CA VAL A 350 3.27 -8.86 15.58
C VAL A 350 3.64 -8.88 17.07
N SER A 351 4.90 -8.55 17.40
CA SER A 351 5.41 -8.46 18.76
C SER A 351 5.17 -7.10 19.43
N MET A 352 4.84 -6.06 18.64
CA MET A 352 4.45 -4.74 19.14
C MET A 352 3.38 -4.87 20.23
N ASN A 353 3.25 -3.89 21.12
CA ASN A 353 2.08 -3.83 22.01
C ASN A 353 0.79 -3.56 21.21
N ASP A 354 -0.39 -3.75 21.83
CA ASP A 354 -1.67 -3.64 21.10
C ASP A 354 -1.98 -2.22 20.65
N GLN A 355 -1.57 -1.20 21.40
CA GLN A 355 -1.77 0.22 21.07
C GLN A 355 -0.91 0.63 19.86
N SER A 356 0.36 0.23 19.87
CA SER A 356 1.31 0.44 18.78
C SER A 356 0.84 -0.26 17.50
N PHE A 357 0.43 -1.53 17.62
CA PHE A 357 -0.10 -2.27 16.48
C PHE A 357 -1.39 -1.65 15.93
N ALA A 358 -2.31 -1.17 16.77
CA ALA A 358 -3.54 -0.53 16.32
C ALA A 358 -3.26 0.75 15.51
N THR A 359 -2.21 1.49 15.87
CA THR A 359 -1.77 2.67 15.13
C THR A 359 -1.23 2.28 13.75
N PHE A 360 -0.37 1.27 13.67
CA PHE A 360 0.14 0.73 12.41
C PHE A 360 -0.97 0.10 11.54
N PHE A 361 -1.95 -0.53 12.18
CA PHE A 361 -3.09 -1.18 11.53
C PHE A 361 -3.95 -0.23 10.70
N ASP A 362 -4.14 1.01 11.17
CA ASP A 362 -4.92 2.01 10.43
C ASP A 362 -4.32 2.25 9.04
N TRP A 363 -2.99 2.40 8.95
CA TRP A 363 -2.30 2.56 7.68
C TRP A 363 -2.29 1.31 6.81
N LEU A 364 -2.14 0.13 7.41
CA LEU A 364 -2.29 -1.12 6.65
C LEU A 364 -3.68 -1.24 6.00
N SER A 365 -4.71 -0.68 6.65
CA SER A 365 -6.10 -0.81 6.20
C SER A 365 -6.53 0.30 5.25
N ASN A 366 -6.18 1.54 5.58
CA ASN A 366 -6.65 2.75 4.89
C ASN A 366 -5.62 3.36 3.94
N GLY A 367 -4.38 2.86 3.95
CA GLY A 367 -3.24 3.42 3.25
C GLY A 367 -2.62 4.62 3.96
N ILE A 368 -1.40 4.96 3.59
CA ILE A 368 -0.63 6.07 4.14
C ILE A 368 -0.91 7.33 3.29
N PRO A 369 -1.49 8.40 3.86
CA PRO A 369 -1.87 9.60 3.12
C PRO A 369 -0.70 10.58 3.01
N MET A 370 0.06 10.46 1.92
CA MET A 370 1.24 11.28 1.62
C MET A 370 0.85 12.59 0.90
N HIS A 371 1.53 13.67 1.24
CA HIS A 371 1.58 14.87 0.41
C HIS A 371 2.38 14.58 -0.86
N ILE A 372 2.02 15.25 -1.95
CA ILE A 372 2.76 15.18 -3.20
C ILE A 372 2.84 16.55 -3.86
N LYS A 373 4.02 16.93 -4.35
CA LYS A 373 4.22 18.19 -5.10
C LYS A 373 5.31 18.04 -6.16
N ILE A 374 5.22 18.85 -7.22
CA ILE A 374 6.28 19.01 -8.22
C ILE A 374 6.93 20.37 -8.01
N GLN A 375 8.25 20.41 -7.88
CA GLN A 375 9.01 21.65 -7.76
C GLN A 375 10.41 21.43 -8.35
N ASN A 376 10.88 22.37 -9.18
CA ASN A 376 12.20 22.35 -9.80
C ASN A 376 12.56 21.08 -10.60
N GLY A 377 11.57 20.36 -11.14
CA GLY A 377 11.78 19.09 -11.85
C GLY A 377 11.75 17.85 -10.95
N HIS A 378 11.65 18.03 -9.64
CA HIS A 378 11.51 16.98 -8.64
C HIS A 378 10.05 16.77 -8.27
N SER A 379 9.72 15.52 -7.96
CA SER A 379 8.46 15.07 -7.39
C SER A 379 8.70 14.63 -5.94
N TYR A 380 8.17 15.39 -4.99
CA TYR A 380 8.31 15.07 -3.58
C TYR A 380 7.08 14.31 -3.09
N ILE A 381 7.26 13.10 -2.54
CA ILE A 381 6.19 12.32 -1.89
C ILE A 381 6.55 12.18 -0.41
N TYR A 382 5.79 12.82 0.47
CA TYR A 382 6.22 13.01 1.86
C TYR A 382 5.08 13.05 2.88
N LEU A 383 5.44 12.88 4.13
CA LEU A 383 4.57 13.15 5.27
C LEU A 383 5.07 14.39 5.99
N ASP A 384 4.14 15.19 6.51
CA ASP A 384 4.46 16.24 7.47
C ASP A 384 4.66 15.64 8.87
N LYS A 385 5.11 16.45 9.82
CA LYS A 385 5.27 16.06 11.23
C LYS A 385 4.06 15.27 11.77
N GLU A 386 2.84 15.74 11.52
CA GLU A 386 1.62 15.10 12.01
C GLU A 386 1.43 13.70 11.40
N GLY A 387 1.68 13.57 10.10
CA GLY A 387 1.66 12.31 9.38
C GLY A 387 2.73 11.32 9.84
N ILE A 388 3.92 11.77 10.25
CA ILE A 388 5.02 10.90 10.69
C ILE A 388 4.94 10.56 12.18
N ALA A 389 4.33 11.42 13.00
CA ALA A 389 4.26 11.24 14.45
C ALA A 389 3.84 9.82 14.91
N PRO A 390 2.89 9.13 14.24
CA PRO A 390 2.63 7.71 14.49
C PRO A 390 3.87 6.81 14.37
N ILE A 391 4.68 6.93 13.30
CA ILE A 391 5.93 6.19 13.12
C ILE A 391 6.93 6.54 14.21
N LEU A 392 7.12 7.83 14.49
CA LEU A 392 8.10 8.27 15.50
C LEU A 392 7.82 7.63 16.86
N LYS A 393 6.54 7.60 17.27
CA LYS A 393 6.12 6.95 18.52
C LYS A 393 6.35 5.45 18.52
N LEU A 394 6.35 4.82 17.34
CA LEU A 394 6.63 3.40 17.20
C LEU A 394 8.12 3.11 17.21
N LEU A 395 8.99 4.00 16.70
CA LEU A 395 10.44 3.74 16.54
C LEU A 395 11.12 3.25 17.83
N GLY A 396 10.75 3.80 19.00
CA GLY A 396 11.26 3.32 20.28
C GLY A 396 10.94 1.84 20.57
N ASP A 397 9.80 1.33 20.09
CA ASP A 397 9.45 -0.10 20.22
C ASP A 397 10.31 -1.00 19.30
N PHE A 398 10.90 -0.45 18.23
CA PHE A 398 11.84 -1.18 17.35
C PHE A 398 13.25 -1.25 17.95
N HIS A 399 13.62 -0.28 18.77
CA HIS A 399 15.00 -0.12 19.25
C HIS A 399 15.62 -1.40 19.84
N PRO A 400 15.01 -2.10 20.82
CA PRO A 400 15.60 -3.29 21.43
C PRO A 400 15.74 -4.47 20.46
N ILE A 401 14.98 -4.43 19.36
CA ILE A 401 14.93 -5.51 18.37
C ILE A 401 16.01 -5.28 17.31
N VAL A 402 16.17 -4.04 16.83
CA VAL A 402 17.27 -3.67 15.92
C VAL A 402 18.62 -3.97 16.57
N LEU A 403 18.79 -3.65 17.85
CA LEU A 403 20.00 -4.01 18.61
C LEU A 403 20.24 -5.53 18.68
N LYS A 404 19.18 -6.35 18.80
CA LYS A 404 19.32 -7.81 18.80
C LYS A 404 19.66 -8.38 17.43
N MET A 405 19.23 -7.73 16.36
CA MET A 405 19.54 -8.11 14.98
C MET A 405 20.93 -7.64 14.55
N LEU A 406 21.47 -6.61 15.20
CA LEU A 406 22.77 -6.02 14.85
C LEU A 406 23.90 -7.06 14.70
N PRO A 407 24.08 -8.04 15.62
CA PRO A 407 25.15 -9.04 15.48
C PRO A 407 24.95 -10.00 14.30
N SER A 408 23.70 -10.25 13.88
CA SER A 408 23.41 -11.07 12.70
C SER A 408 23.49 -10.29 11.39
N LEU A 409 23.37 -8.97 11.44
CA LEU A 409 23.56 -8.09 10.29
C LEU A 409 25.04 -7.85 10.00
N LEU A 410 25.88 -7.86 11.03
CA LEU A 410 27.33 -7.70 10.90
C LEU A 410 28.03 -9.03 10.60
N PRO A 411 28.98 -9.06 9.65
CA PRO A 411 29.84 -10.22 9.47
C PRO A 411 30.73 -10.40 10.73
N PRO A 412 31.19 -11.63 11.03
CA PRO A 412 31.98 -11.92 12.24
C PRO A 412 33.24 -11.05 12.38
N GLU A 413 33.93 -10.75 11.28
CA GLU A 413 35.08 -9.83 11.27
C GLU A 413 34.76 -8.39 11.71
N MET A 414 33.49 -7.98 11.65
CA MET A 414 33.02 -6.64 12.02
C MET A 414 32.23 -6.61 13.32
N ALA A 415 32.22 -7.70 14.10
CA ALA A 415 31.56 -7.72 15.40
C ALA A 415 32.04 -6.58 16.33
N GLY A 416 33.27 -6.09 16.17
CA GLY A 416 33.81 -4.94 16.89
C GLY A 416 33.13 -3.59 16.55
N LEU A 417 32.44 -3.48 15.41
CA LEU A 417 31.64 -2.31 15.04
C LEU A 417 30.29 -2.27 15.76
N ALA A 418 29.82 -3.38 16.36
CA ALA A 418 28.53 -3.41 17.04
C ALA A 418 28.43 -2.35 18.15
N GLY A 419 29.47 -2.23 18.98
CA GLY A 419 29.53 -1.21 20.04
C GLY A 419 29.66 0.22 19.52
N PHE A 420 30.01 0.40 18.24
CA PHE A 420 30.00 1.70 17.57
C PHE A 420 28.63 2.01 16.96
N LEU A 421 27.94 1.01 16.42
CA LEU A 421 26.63 1.15 15.78
C LEU A 421 25.48 1.29 16.81
N GLU A 422 25.66 0.78 18.02
CA GLU A 422 24.70 0.93 19.14
C GLU A 422 24.30 2.40 19.38
N PRO A 423 25.23 3.35 19.63
CA PRO A 423 24.89 4.76 19.75
C PRO A 423 24.14 5.35 18.53
N LEU A 424 24.44 4.87 17.32
CA LEU A 424 23.74 5.35 16.11
C LEU A 424 22.29 4.87 16.10
N ILE A 425 22.06 3.64 16.52
CA ILE A 425 20.72 3.06 16.65
C ILE A 425 19.95 3.77 17.77
N ASP A 426 20.59 4.10 18.90
CA ASP A 426 19.99 4.93 19.95
C ASP A 426 19.55 6.29 19.39
N MET A 427 20.43 6.94 18.63
CA MET A 427 20.16 8.25 18.03
C MET A 427 18.96 8.22 17.08
N LEU A 428 18.84 7.19 16.24
CA LEU A 428 17.78 7.07 15.24
C LEU A 428 16.44 6.63 15.84
N PHE A 429 16.46 5.70 16.80
CA PHE A 429 15.24 5.07 17.30
C PHE A 429 14.74 5.65 18.63
N ILE A 430 15.56 6.43 19.33
CA ILE A 430 15.19 7.09 20.59
C ILE A 430 15.31 8.61 20.47
N THR A 431 16.52 9.13 20.24
CA THR A 431 16.77 10.58 20.32
C THR A 431 16.06 11.37 19.23
N TRP A 432 16.12 10.93 17.99
CA TRP A 432 15.45 11.61 16.89
C TRP A 432 13.93 11.69 17.08
N PRO A 433 13.19 10.60 17.37
CA PRO A 433 11.77 10.67 17.68
C PRO A 433 11.43 11.70 18.76
N GLU A 434 12.22 11.76 19.84
CA GLU A 434 12.03 12.74 20.91
C GLU A 434 12.19 14.17 20.40
N CYS A 435 13.27 14.47 19.67
CA CYS A 435 13.51 15.79 19.09
C CYS A 435 12.45 16.19 18.05
N ALA A 436 12.10 15.28 17.14
CA ALA A 436 11.17 15.51 16.04
C ALA A 436 9.73 15.74 16.51
N LEU A 437 9.35 15.17 17.67
CA LEU A 437 8.05 15.46 18.27
C LEU A 437 7.98 16.85 18.92
N LEU A 438 9.11 17.45 19.26
CA LEU A 438 9.20 18.76 19.92
C LEU A 438 9.25 19.96 18.95
N VAL A 439 9.80 19.79 17.74
CA VAL A 439 9.84 20.86 16.73
C VAL A 439 8.44 21.22 16.23
N GLN A 440 8.19 22.43 15.71
CA GLN A 440 6.85 22.82 15.32
C GLN A 440 6.42 22.13 14.01
N SER A 441 7.33 21.98 13.05
CA SER A 441 7.06 21.38 11.73
C SER A 441 8.32 20.86 11.06
N PHE A 442 8.15 19.79 10.27
CA PHE A 442 9.12 19.29 9.30
C PHE A 442 8.38 18.42 8.29
N ASP A 443 8.98 18.23 7.12
CA ASP A 443 8.55 17.28 6.11
C ASP A 443 9.62 16.19 5.94
N LEU A 444 9.21 14.93 5.79
CA LEU A 444 10.12 13.84 5.44
C LEU A 444 9.45 12.87 4.46
N GLY A 445 10.20 12.49 3.42
CA GLY A 445 9.71 11.63 2.35
C GLY A 445 10.77 11.30 1.32
N LEU A 446 10.31 11.02 0.10
CA LEU A 446 11.15 10.71 -1.05
C LEU A 446 11.30 11.93 -1.94
N ASP A 447 12.50 12.15 -2.44
CA ASP A 447 12.78 13.05 -3.56
C ASP A 447 12.97 12.20 -4.83
N LEU A 448 12.08 12.42 -5.80
CA LEU A 448 11.97 11.60 -6.99
C LEU A 448 12.10 12.43 -8.25
N VAL A 449 12.84 11.92 -9.23
CA VAL A 449 12.97 12.53 -10.55
C VAL A 449 12.30 11.62 -11.58
N PRO A 450 11.36 12.13 -12.40
CA PRO A 450 10.73 11.34 -13.44
C PRO A 450 11.76 10.91 -14.50
N GLN A 451 11.74 9.64 -14.87
CA GLN A 451 12.52 9.11 -15.98
C GLN A 451 11.73 9.30 -17.28
N ASN A 452 12.39 9.83 -18.31
CA ASN A 452 11.81 10.06 -19.64
C ASN A 452 11.75 8.80 -20.50
#